data_AF-H1PWQ0-F1
#
_entry.id   AF-H1PWQ0-F1
#
_cell.length_a   1.000
_cell.length_b   1.000
_cell.length_c   1.000
_cell.angle_alpha   90.00
_cell.angle_beta   90.00
_cell.angle_gamma   90.00
#
_symmetry.space_group_name_H-M   'P 1'
#
loop_
_entity.id
_entity.type
_entity.pdbx_description
1 polymer ?
#
loop_
_entity_poly.entity_id
_entity_poly.type
_entity_poly.pdbx_seq_one_letter_code
_entity_poly.pdbx_strand_id
1 'polypeptide(L)'
;MRSRNKFLIFLISTFFLNISYLSLGNEKDYSFLIKKGMKYFKDKNYDLAEKTWKPVADSENIEAQFYMGTLYEEQNQYDLAEKYYRLAADKGYLPAQNYLGHLYYFKKKDYKSAEKYYQMSADQGSDFGYCGLGYVYNLLGKEELAEKNYLIGAELGDHVSQNNLGVLYSKQGRYRLAYKYFKMSAKQGYTPAKENLEGFKKKLLNLSFKEKILFYK
;
A
#
# COMPACT_ATOMS: atom_id res chain seq x y z
N MET A 1 30.80 -42.71 37.23
CA MET A 1 30.88 -42.82 35.74
C MET A 1 30.00 -41.74 35.12
N ARG A 2 30.57 -40.58 34.75
CA ARG A 2 29.82 -39.41 34.25
C ARG A 2 30.72 -38.56 33.34
N SER A 3 30.91 -38.95 32.07
CA SER A 3 31.72 -38.15 31.13
C SER A 3 31.53 -38.45 29.64
N ARG A 4 30.30 -38.75 29.16
CA ARG A 4 30.06 -38.97 27.72
C ARG A 4 29.11 -38.00 27.00
N ASN A 5 28.69 -36.90 27.65
CA ASN A 5 27.72 -35.95 27.06
C ASN A 5 28.21 -34.50 26.87
N LYS A 6 29.52 -34.22 26.93
CA LYS A 6 30.03 -32.85 26.68
C LYS A 6 30.70 -32.63 25.33
N PHE A 7 31.01 -33.69 24.56
CA PHE A 7 31.64 -33.56 23.25
C PHE A 7 30.64 -33.45 22.07
N LEU A 8 29.39 -33.86 22.25
CA LEU A 8 28.38 -33.83 21.17
C LEU A 8 27.70 -32.46 20.99
N ILE A 9 27.78 -31.57 22.00
CA ILE A 9 27.14 -30.25 21.96
C ILE A 9 28.04 -29.21 21.25
N PHE A 10 29.34 -29.45 21.13
CA PHE A 10 30.28 -28.51 20.51
C PHE A 10 30.41 -28.66 18.98
N LEU A 11 29.93 -29.77 18.40
CA LEU A 11 29.95 -30.00 16.94
C LEU A 11 28.70 -29.47 16.24
N ILE A 12 27.59 -29.29 16.96
CA ILE A 12 26.35 -28.77 16.38
C ILE A 12 26.39 -27.23 16.32
N SER A 13 27.05 -26.55 17.27
CA SER A 13 27.08 -25.07 17.28
C SER A 13 27.95 -24.46 16.18
N THR A 14 29.04 -25.12 15.77
CA THR A 14 29.92 -24.62 14.70
C THR A 14 29.38 -24.88 13.29
N PHE A 15 28.51 -25.89 13.13
CA PHE A 15 27.86 -26.17 11.86
C PHE A 15 26.77 -25.12 11.54
N PHE A 16 26.04 -24.63 12.55
CA PHE A 16 25.04 -23.56 12.35
C PHE A 16 25.68 -22.18 12.13
N LEU A 17 26.83 -21.89 12.75
CA LEU A 17 27.55 -20.62 12.52
C LEU A 17 28.21 -20.54 11.13
N ASN A 18 28.58 -21.66 10.52
CA ASN A 18 29.12 -21.69 9.15
C ASN A 18 28.05 -21.57 8.07
N ILE A 19 26.82 -22.05 8.30
CA ILE A 19 25.72 -21.89 7.33
C ILE A 19 25.28 -20.43 7.25
N SER A 20 25.32 -19.67 8.35
CA SER A 20 25.02 -18.23 8.35
C SER A 20 26.02 -17.36 7.59
N TYR A 21 27.26 -17.84 7.38
CA TYR A 21 28.27 -17.11 6.57
C TYR A 21 28.28 -17.54 5.09
N LEU A 22 27.83 -18.76 4.78
CA LEU A 22 27.73 -19.27 3.41
C LEU A 22 26.48 -18.81 2.64
N SER A 23 25.45 -18.26 3.32
CA SER A 23 24.28 -17.67 2.65
C SER A 23 24.44 -16.20 2.28
N LEU A 24 25.58 -15.57 2.59
CA LEU A 24 25.90 -14.17 2.23
C LEU A 24 26.78 -14.06 0.97
N GLY A 25 26.91 -15.15 0.20
CA GLY A 25 27.67 -15.20 -1.04
C GLY A 25 26.77 -15.10 -2.28
N ASN A 26 26.93 -14.00 -3.03
CA ASN A 26 26.42 -13.77 -4.39
C ASN A 26 24.90 -13.60 -4.56
N GLU A 27 24.30 -12.58 -3.96
CA GLU A 27 23.16 -11.95 -4.65
C GLU A 27 23.70 -11.29 -5.93
N LYS A 28 23.26 -11.79 -7.09
CA LYS A 28 23.58 -11.16 -8.38
C LYS A 28 23.05 -9.73 -8.35
N ASP A 29 23.93 -8.75 -8.52
CA ASP A 29 23.52 -7.35 -8.62
C ASP A 29 22.79 -7.13 -9.96
N TYR A 30 21.48 -6.96 -9.86
CA TYR A 30 20.60 -6.70 -10.99
C TYR A 30 20.26 -5.21 -11.16
N SER A 31 20.83 -4.31 -10.36
CA SER A 31 20.46 -2.89 -10.31
C SER A 31 20.55 -2.19 -11.67
N PHE A 32 21.55 -2.55 -12.49
CA PHE A 32 21.68 -2.03 -13.85
C PHE A 32 20.51 -2.47 -14.75
N LEU A 33 20.14 -3.76 -14.72
CA LEU A 33 19.05 -4.29 -15.53
C LEU A 33 17.69 -3.76 -15.05
N ILE A 34 17.50 -3.60 -13.74
CA ILE A 34 16.32 -2.94 -13.17
C ILE A 34 16.18 -1.53 -13.73
N LYS A 35 17.20 -0.68 -13.58
CA LYS A 35 17.19 0.71 -14.06
C LYS A 35 16.98 0.80 -15.57
N LYS A 36 17.61 -0.10 -16.33
CA LYS A 36 17.46 -0.16 -17.80
C LYS A 36 16.02 -0.49 -18.20
N GLY A 37 15.41 -1.50 -17.56
CA GLY A 37 14.01 -1.84 -17.79
C GLY A 37 13.06 -0.70 -17.40
N MET A 38 13.33 0.01 -16.29
CA MET A 38 12.52 1.17 -15.86
C MET A 38 12.55 2.28 -16.91
N LYS A 39 13.72 2.51 -17.53
CA LYS A 39 13.85 3.46 -18.64
C LYS A 39 12.98 3.04 -19.82
N TYR A 40 13.08 1.79 -20.26
CA TYR A 40 12.24 1.29 -21.36
C TYR A 40 10.74 1.38 -21.04
N PHE A 41 10.34 1.05 -19.82
CA PHE A 41 8.97 1.18 -19.35
C PHE A 41 8.49 2.64 -19.41
N LYS A 42 9.28 3.59 -18.90
CA LYS A 42 8.98 5.03 -18.97
C LYS A 42 8.86 5.53 -20.41
N ASP A 43 9.69 5.01 -21.31
CA ASP A 43 9.67 5.31 -22.74
C ASP A 43 8.55 4.54 -23.48
N LYS A 44 7.68 3.81 -22.75
CA LYS A 44 6.59 2.95 -23.26
C LYS A 44 7.05 1.83 -24.21
N ASN A 45 8.33 1.46 -24.15
CA ASN A 45 8.87 0.33 -24.86
C ASN A 45 8.73 -0.94 -24.02
N TYR A 46 7.49 -1.41 -23.90
CA TYR A 46 7.12 -2.49 -22.99
C TYR A 46 7.77 -3.83 -23.35
N ASP A 47 7.97 -4.12 -24.64
CA ASP A 47 8.66 -5.34 -25.08
C ASP A 47 10.12 -5.38 -24.60
N LEU A 48 10.83 -4.25 -24.69
CA LEU A 48 12.21 -4.16 -24.20
C LEU A 48 12.27 -4.17 -22.67
N ALA A 49 11.29 -3.57 -21.99
CA ALA A 49 11.18 -3.66 -20.53
C ALA A 49 10.96 -5.11 -20.09
N GLU A 50 10.03 -5.82 -20.71
CA GLU A 50 9.74 -7.24 -20.45
C GLU A 50 10.98 -8.10 -20.66
N LYS A 51 11.61 -7.97 -21.84
CA LYS A 51 12.81 -8.74 -22.19
C LYS A 51 13.97 -8.49 -21.22
N THR A 52 14.05 -7.27 -20.67
CA THR A 52 15.10 -6.89 -19.72
C THR A 52 14.82 -7.44 -18.32
N TRP A 53 13.59 -7.34 -17.83
CA TRP A 53 13.23 -7.73 -16.47
C TRP A 53 12.89 -9.21 -16.31
N LYS A 54 12.37 -9.88 -17.34
CA LYS A 54 11.90 -11.26 -17.26
C LYS A 54 12.97 -12.24 -16.74
N PRO A 55 14.22 -12.27 -17.26
CA PRO A 55 15.26 -13.15 -16.72
C PRO A 55 15.65 -12.84 -15.26
N VAL A 56 15.52 -11.58 -14.87
CA VAL A 56 15.81 -11.11 -13.51
C VAL A 56 14.71 -11.55 -12.54
N ALA A 57 13.44 -11.40 -12.94
CA ALA A 57 12.28 -11.87 -12.18
C ALA A 57 12.26 -13.40 -12.04
N ASP A 58 12.69 -14.13 -13.07
CA ASP A 58 12.85 -15.58 -13.06
C ASP A 58 14.01 -16.04 -12.16
N SER A 59 14.97 -15.15 -11.89
CA SER A 59 16.01 -15.35 -10.86
C SER A 59 15.51 -14.99 -9.45
N GLU A 60 14.19 -14.95 -9.25
CA GLU A 60 13.53 -14.68 -7.97
C GLU A 60 13.76 -13.30 -7.35
N ASN A 61 14.31 -12.37 -8.12
CA ASN A 61 14.50 -10.99 -7.67
C ASN A 61 13.15 -10.29 -7.46
N ILE A 62 12.89 -9.90 -6.21
CA ILE A 62 11.62 -9.34 -5.74
C ILE A 62 11.25 -8.05 -6.49
N GLU A 63 12.23 -7.18 -6.72
CA GLU A 63 12.02 -5.89 -7.38
C GLU A 63 11.65 -6.08 -8.86
N ALA A 64 12.34 -6.98 -9.57
CA ALA A 64 11.96 -7.33 -10.94
C ALA A 64 10.58 -7.99 -11.02
N GLN A 65 10.24 -8.86 -10.07
CA GLN A 65 8.89 -9.44 -9.99
C GLN A 65 7.83 -8.35 -9.82
N PHE A 66 8.05 -7.37 -8.94
CA PHE A 66 7.17 -6.22 -8.82
C PHE A 66 7.06 -5.43 -10.14
N TYR A 67 8.19 -5.12 -10.80
CA TYR A 67 8.17 -4.36 -12.05
C TYR A 67 7.49 -5.12 -13.19
N MET A 68 7.66 -6.43 -13.29
CA MET A 68 6.88 -7.26 -14.23
C MET A 68 5.38 -7.14 -13.94
N GLY A 69 4.98 -7.11 -12.67
CA GLY A 69 3.58 -6.83 -12.28
C GLY A 69 3.07 -5.49 -12.83
N THR A 70 3.84 -4.41 -12.62
CA THR A 70 3.50 -3.07 -13.12
C THR A 70 3.43 -3.02 -14.65
N LEU A 71 4.33 -3.73 -15.33
CA LEU A 71 4.38 -3.82 -16.78
C LEU A 71 3.12 -4.45 -17.37
N TYR A 72 2.64 -5.54 -16.77
CA TYR A 72 1.43 -6.20 -17.23
C TYR A 72 0.17 -5.43 -16.83
N GLU A 73 0.16 -4.72 -15.70
CA GLU A 73 -0.96 -3.86 -15.31
C GLU A 73 -1.16 -2.71 -16.32
N GLU A 74 -0.08 -2.04 -16.74
CA GLU A 74 -0.13 -0.99 -17.78
C GLU A 74 -0.66 -1.52 -19.13
N GLN A 75 -0.37 -2.79 -19.44
CA GLN A 75 -0.88 -3.47 -20.63
C GLN A 75 -2.28 -4.07 -20.44
N ASN A 76 -2.93 -3.82 -19.29
CA ASN A 76 -4.23 -4.38 -18.90
C ASN A 76 -4.27 -5.92 -18.83
N GLN A 77 -3.12 -6.58 -18.70
CA GLN A 77 -3.00 -8.02 -18.54
C GLN A 77 -3.05 -8.38 -17.04
N TYR A 78 -4.22 -8.17 -16.43
CA TYR A 78 -4.38 -8.20 -14.97
C TYR A 78 -4.07 -9.55 -14.31
N ASP A 79 -4.29 -10.68 -14.99
CA ASP A 79 -3.95 -12.00 -14.43
C ASP A 79 -2.43 -12.23 -14.37
N LEU A 80 -1.69 -11.70 -15.34
CA LEU A 80 -0.22 -11.71 -15.29
C LEU A 80 0.29 -10.72 -14.25
N ALA A 81 -0.30 -9.52 -14.18
CA ALA A 81 0.03 -8.55 -13.14
C ALA A 81 -0.15 -9.15 -11.74
N GLU A 82 -1.29 -9.79 -11.47
CA GLU A 82 -1.55 -10.51 -10.21
C GLU A 82 -0.48 -11.54 -9.93
N LYS A 83 -0.16 -12.41 -10.90
CA LYS A 83 0.84 -13.47 -10.74
C LYS A 83 2.17 -12.89 -10.25
N TYR A 84 2.67 -11.84 -10.90
CA TYR A 84 3.96 -11.26 -10.57
C TYR A 84 3.95 -10.44 -9.29
N TYR A 85 2.89 -9.66 -9.04
CA TYR A 85 2.73 -8.98 -7.76
C TYR A 85 2.66 -9.97 -6.60
N ARG A 86 1.97 -11.10 -6.75
CA ARG A 86 1.91 -12.15 -5.71
C ARG A 86 3.29 -12.69 -5.36
N LEU A 87 4.14 -12.96 -6.35
CA LEU A 87 5.51 -13.45 -6.11
C LEU A 87 6.31 -12.51 -5.21
N ALA A 88 6.19 -11.19 -5.42
CA ALA A 88 6.87 -10.18 -4.60
C ALA A 88 6.14 -9.93 -3.26
N ALA A 89 4.81 -9.89 -3.26
CA ALA A 89 3.99 -9.61 -2.08
C ALA A 89 4.07 -10.72 -1.02
N ASP A 90 4.09 -11.98 -1.45
CA ASP A 90 4.24 -13.17 -0.59
C ASP A 90 5.62 -13.21 0.09
N LYS A 91 6.62 -12.50 -0.47
CA LYS A 91 7.96 -12.27 0.13
C LYS A 91 8.03 -11.02 1.02
N GLY A 92 6.90 -10.39 1.31
CA GLY A 92 6.84 -9.21 2.19
C GLY A 92 7.06 -7.86 1.49
N TYR A 93 7.20 -7.83 0.16
CA TYR A 93 7.52 -6.58 -0.54
C TYR A 93 6.34 -5.60 -0.50
N LEU A 94 6.49 -4.55 0.30
CA LEU A 94 5.43 -3.58 0.58
C LEU A 94 4.81 -2.96 -0.69
N PRO A 95 5.58 -2.49 -1.70
CA PRO A 95 4.99 -1.97 -2.93
C PRO A 95 4.10 -3.00 -3.65
N ALA A 96 4.51 -4.27 -3.69
CA ALA A 96 3.71 -5.31 -4.32
C ALA A 96 2.41 -5.59 -3.55
N GLN A 97 2.43 -5.58 -2.22
CA GLN A 97 1.22 -5.74 -1.42
C GLN A 97 0.23 -4.58 -1.65
N ASN A 98 0.73 -3.34 -1.72
CA ASN A 98 -0.06 -2.17 -2.07
C ASN A 98 -0.73 -2.30 -3.43
N TYR A 99 0.05 -2.58 -4.47
CA TYR A 99 -0.45 -2.66 -5.84
C TYR A 99 -1.37 -3.86 -6.03
N LEU A 100 -1.12 -4.98 -5.35
CA LEU A 100 -1.99 -6.14 -5.41
C LEU A 100 -3.34 -5.88 -4.74
N GLY A 101 -3.36 -5.21 -3.58
CA GLY A 101 -4.60 -4.73 -2.97
C GLY A 101 -5.39 -3.81 -3.91
N HIS A 102 -4.69 -2.88 -4.57
CA HIS A 102 -5.27 -1.98 -5.57
C HIS A 102 -5.84 -2.72 -6.79
N LEU A 103 -5.11 -3.70 -7.32
CA LEU A 103 -5.53 -4.53 -8.44
C LEU A 103 -6.84 -5.27 -8.11
N TYR A 104 -6.91 -5.92 -6.95
CA TYR A 104 -8.12 -6.62 -6.52
C TYR A 104 -9.28 -5.65 -6.29
N TYR A 105 -9.06 -4.50 -5.67
CA TYR A 105 -10.12 -3.53 -5.40
C TYR A 105 -10.69 -2.90 -6.68
N PHE A 106 -9.83 -2.39 -7.56
CA PHE A 106 -10.27 -1.59 -8.70
C PHE A 106 -10.58 -2.43 -9.94
N LYS A 107 -9.74 -3.42 -10.26
CA LYS A 107 -9.83 -4.18 -11.50
C LYS A 107 -10.62 -5.46 -11.34
N LYS A 108 -10.29 -6.29 -10.34
CA LYS A 108 -10.95 -7.59 -10.15
C LYS A 108 -12.26 -7.52 -9.34
N LYS A 109 -12.47 -6.43 -8.59
CA LYS A 109 -13.59 -6.26 -7.63
C LYS A 109 -13.68 -7.37 -6.58
N ASP A 110 -12.55 -7.96 -6.22
CA ASP A 110 -12.45 -8.93 -5.13
C ASP A 110 -12.03 -8.22 -3.84
N TYR A 111 -13.01 -7.75 -3.09
CA TYR A 111 -12.76 -6.96 -1.89
C TYR A 111 -12.16 -7.76 -0.74
N LYS A 112 -12.35 -9.09 -0.71
CA LYS A 112 -11.76 -9.95 0.32
C LYS A 112 -10.27 -10.11 0.07
N SER A 113 -9.86 -10.30 -1.18
CA SER A 113 -8.44 -10.31 -1.53
C SER A 113 -7.82 -8.92 -1.36
N ALA A 114 -8.54 -7.85 -1.72
CA ALA A 114 -8.07 -6.48 -1.45
C ALA A 114 -7.84 -6.22 0.04
N GLU A 115 -8.80 -6.58 0.91
CA GLU A 115 -8.66 -6.50 2.37
C GLU A 115 -7.41 -7.22 2.86
N LYS A 116 -7.18 -8.46 2.40
CA LYS A 116 -6.00 -9.25 2.78
C LYS A 116 -4.69 -8.52 2.47
N TYR A 117 -4.50 -8.05 1.24
CA TYR A 117 -3.22 -7.44 0.85
C TYR A 117 -3.05 -6.02 1.39
N TYR A 118 -4.13 -5.26 1.54
CA TYR A 118 -4.08 -4.00 2.26
C TYR A 118 -3.78 -4.18 3.75
N GLN A 119 -4.29 -5.24 4.38
CA GLN A 119 -3.95 -5.57 5.77
C GLN A 119 -2.46 -5.90 5.91
N MET A 120 -1.91 -6.75 5.03
CA MET A 120 -0.48 -7.06 5.02
C MET A 120 0.39 -5.80 4.90
N SER A 121 -0.03 -4.84 4.08
CA SER A 121 0.63 -3.56 3.91
C SER A 121 0.49 -2.65 5.14
N ALA A 122 -0.71 -2.57 5.72
CA ALA A 122 -0.99 -1.79 6.93
C ALA A 122 -0.23 -2.32 8.16
N ASP A 123 -0.05 -3.63 8.26
CA ASP A 123 0.75 -4.30 9.31
C ASP A 123 2.23 -3.90 9.24
N GLN A 124 2.71 -3.46 8.07
CA GLN A 124 4.04 -2.88 7.88
C GLN A 124 4.08 -1.36 8.07
N GLY A 125 2.97 -0.74 8.50
CA GLY A 125 2.87 0.69 8.75
C GLY A 125 2.63 1.54 7.49
N SER A 126 2.20 0.95 6.37
CA SER A 126 1.92 1.72 5.16
C SER A 126 0.62 2.51 5.28
N ASP A 127 0.74 3.81 5.10
CA ASP A 127 -0.36 4.76 4.95
C ASP A 127 -1.31 4.39 3.79
N PHE A 128 -0.77 3.93 2.66
CA PHE A 128 -1.53 3.39 1.54
C PHE A 128 -2.33 2.14 1.92
N GLY A 129 -1.75 1.23 2.71
CA GLY A 129 -2.45 0.06 3.24
C GLY A 129 -3.65 0.44 4.10
N TYR A 130 -3.45 1.36 5.05
CA TYR A 130 -4.54 1.90 5.88
C TYR A 130 -5.62 2.62 5.06
N CYS A 131 -5.22 3.43 4.07
CA CYS A 131 -6.16 4.07 3.15
C CYS A 131 -6.99 3.04 2.36
N GLY A 132 -6.34 2.00 1.84
CA GLY A 132 -6.97 0.90 1.13
C GLY A 132 -7.97 0.11 1.98
N LEU A 133 -7.61 -0.21 3.22
CA LEU A 133 -8.54 -0.81 4.20
C LEU A 133 -9.74 0.10 4.46
N GLY A 134 -9.51 1.40 4.63
CA GLY A 134 -10.58 2.39 4.79
C GLY A 134 -11.56 2.37 3.61
N TYR A 135 -11.06 2.27 2.37
CA TYR A 135 -11.90 2.13 1.17
C TYR A 135 -12.73 0.85 1.19
N VAL A 136 -12.09 -0.30 1.46
CA VAL A 136 -12.76 -1.60 1.51
C VAL A 136 -13.88 -1.58 2.55
N TYR A 137 -13.59 -1.15 3.78
CA TYR A 137 -14.59 -1.14 4.85
C TYR A 137 -15.72 -0.16 4.61
N ASN A 138 -15.44 1.02 4.06
CA ASN A 138 -16.47 1.98 3.69
C ASN A 138 -17.40 1.41 2.61
N LEU A 139 -16.85 0.70 1.61
CA LEU A 139 -17.66 0.05 0.58
C LEU A 139 -18.55 -1.06 1.15
N LEU A 140 -18.05 -1.80 2.14
CA LEU A 140 -18.79 -2.86 2.84
C LEU A 140 -19.76 -2.32 3.90
N GLY A 141 -19.92 -0.99 4.04
CA GLY A 141 -20.78 -0.38 5.05
C GLY A 141 -20.27 -0.51 6.49
N LYS A 142 -19.02 -0.91 6.69
CA LYS A 142 -18.38 -1.04 8.01
C LYS A 142 -17.75 0.30 8.42
N GLU A 143 -18.58 1.31 8.65
CA GLU A 143 -18.13 2.70 8.85
C GLU A 143 -17.13 2.88 10.00
N GLU A 144 -17.32 2.19 11.13
CA GLU A 144 -16.39 2.29 12.27
C GLU A 144 -14.98 1.81 11.93
N LEU A 145 -14.89 0.71 11.17
CA LEU A 145 -13.60 0.19 10.69
C LEU A 145 -13.01 1.11 9.63
N ALA A 146 -13.84 1.70 8.77
CA ALA A 146 -13.38 2.69 7.81
C ALA A 146 -12.80 3.94 8.50
N GLU A 147 -13.52 4.49 9.48
CA GLU A 147 -13.06 5.64 10.28
C GLU A 147 -11.74 5.32 10.97
N LYS A 148 -11.64 4.17 11.65
CA LYS A 148 -10.41 3.74 12.32
C LYS A 148 -9.21 3.69 11.37
N ASN A 149 -9.36 3.05 10.20
CA ASN A 149 -8.25 2.89 9.27
C ASN A 149 -7.88 4.22 8.60
N TYR A 150 -8.86 5.03 8.19
CA TYR A 150 -8.54 6.36 7.66
C TYR A 150 -7.93 7.30 8.71
N LEU A 151 -8.28 7.18 10.00
CA LEU A 151 -7.62 7.92 11.08
C LEU A 151 -6.13 7.61 11.13
N ILE A 152 -5.75 6.32 11.13
CA ILE A 152 -4.34 5.91 11.13
C ILE A 152 -3.63 6.42 9.87
N GLY A 153 -4.21 6.22 8.68
CA GLY A 153 -3.63 6.74 7.44
C GLY A 153 -3.46 8.27 7.45
N ALA A 154 -4.44 9.00 7.99
CA ALA A 154 -4.38 10.45 8.11
C ALA A 154 -3.30 10.93 9.10
N GLU A 155 -3.09 10.20 10.20
CA GLU A 155 -2.02 10.45 11.19
C GLU A 155 -0.64 10.19 10.60
N LEU A 156 -0.51 9.20 9.72
CA LEU A 156 0.71 8.95 8.93
C LEU A 156 0.94 10.00 7.82
N GLY A 157 -0.01 10.90 7.60
CA GLY A 157 0.10 12.01 6.66
C GLY A 157 -0.59 11.78 5.32
N ASP A 158 -1.23 10.63 5.08
CA ASP A 158 -1.91 10.36 3.80
C ASP A 158 -3.06 11.34 3.57
N HIS A 159 -2.88 12.18 2.57
CA HIS A 159 -3.83 13.21 2.18
C HIS A 159 -5.13 12.61 1.63
N VAL A 160 -5.10 11.40 1.07
CA VAL A 160 -6.31 10.71 0.57
C VAL A 160 -7.17 10.25 1.74
N SER A 161 -6.56 9.62 2.76
CA SER A 161 -7.22 9.24 4.01
C SER A 161 -7.80 10.46 4.73
N GLN A 162 -7.06 11.57 4.80
CA GLN A 162 -7.58 12.83 5.35
C GLN A 162 -8.81 13.30 4.57
N ASN A 163 -8.77 13.31 3.24
CA ASN A 163 -9.96 13.69 2.45
C ASN A 163 -11.14 12.75 2.72
N ASN A 164 -10.90 11.44 2.79
CA ASN A 164 -11.95 10.44 2.98
C ASN A 164 -12.57 10.48 4.37
N LEU A 165 -11.79 10.77 5.41
CA LEU A 165 -12.35 11.15 6.73
C LEU A 165 -13.23 12.37 6.62
N GLY A 166 -12.78 13.38 5.88
CA GLY A 166 -13.58 14.57 5.61
C GLY A 166 -14.96 14.22 5.04
N VAL A 167 -14.99 13.36 4.03
CA VAL A 167 -16.21 12.86 3.39
C VAL A 167 -17.06 12.05 4.38
N LEU A 168 -16.46 11.11 5.11
CA LEU A 168 -17.15 10.25 6.07
C LEU A 168 -17.83 11.08 7.17
N TYR A 169 -17.09 12.00 7.79
CA TYR A 169 -17.65 12.90 8.80
C TYR A 169 -18.72 13.84 8.26
N SER A 170 -18.58 14.30 7.02
CA SER A 170 -19.62 15.12 6.37
C SER A 170 -20.94 14.35 6.25
N LYS A 171 -20.89 13.07 5.84
CA LYS A 171 -22.06 12.19 5.77
C LYS A 171 -22.71 11.96 7.13
N GLN A 172 -21.88 11.81 8.17
CA GLN A 172 -22.34 11.64 9.55
C GLN A 172 -22.81 12.95 10.22
N GLY A 173 -22.75 14.10 9.52
CA GLY A 173 -23.09 15.41 10.09
C GLY A 173 -22.05 15.97 11.08
N ARG A 174 -20.87 15.33 11.20
CA ARG A 174 -19.75 15.74 12.06
C ARG A 174 -18.93 16.84 11.39
N TYR A 175 -19.58 17.97 11.13
CA TYR A 175 -19.09 18.98 10.22
C TYR A 175 -17.77 19.64 10.60
N ARG A 176 -17.54 19.88 11.90
CA ARG A 176 -16.27 20.40 12.40
C ARG A 176 -15.08 19.48 12.07
N LEU A 177 -15.28 18.16 12.23
CA LEU A 177 -14.25 17.17 11.87
C LEU A 177 -14.07 17.09 10.35
N ALA A 178 -15.17 17.12 9.59
CA ALA A 178 -15.10 17.18 8.14
C ALA A 178 -14.23 18.34 7.64
N TYR A 179 -14.48 19.56 8.12
CA TYR A 179 -13.69 20.74 7.81
C TYR A 179 -12.21 20.59 8.20
N LYS A 180 -11.94 20.08 9.40
CA LYS A 180 -10.56 19.84 9.88
C LYS A 180 -9.78 18.99 8.87
N TYR A 181 -10.33 17.85 8.49
CA TYR A 181 -9.64 16.88 7.65
C TYR A 181 -9.56 17.31 6.17
N PHE A 182 -10.61 17.95 5.62
CA PHE A 182 -10.52 18.59 4.30
C PHE A 182 -9.43 19.67 4.27
N LYS A 183 -9.35 20.52 5.30
CA LYS A 183 -8.30 21.54 5.38
C LYS A 183 -6.90 20.94 5.46
N MET A 184 -6.72 19.86 6.23
CA MET A 184 -5.44 19.14 6.31
C MET A 184 -5.02 18.60 4.93
N SER A 185 -5.91 17.88 4.25
CA SER A 185 -5.63 17.32 2.92
C SER A 185 -5.41 18.41 1.86
N ALA A 186 -6.22 19.48 1.87
CA ALA A 186 -6.09 20.61 0.96
C ALA A 186 -4.77 21.37 1.12
N LYS A 187 -4.24 21.47 2.35
CA LYS A 187 -2.93 22.08 2.64
C LYS A 187 -1.78 21.32 1.97
N GLN A 188 -1.95 20.01 1.76
CA GLN A 188 -1.01 19.17 1.01
C GLN A 188 -1.19 19.28 -0.52
N GLY A 189 -2.11 20.13 -0.98
CA GLY A 189 -2.34 20.38 -2.40
C GLY A 189 -3.42 19.52 -3.04
N TYR A 190 -4.01 18.56 -2.32
CA TYR A 190 -4.98 17.61 -2.88
C TYR A 190 -6.26 18.30 -3.37
N THR A 191 -6.48 18.27 -4.69
CA THR A 191 -7.57 18.99 -5.37
C THR A 191 -8.96 18.60 -4.87
N PRO A 192 -9.31 17.29 -4.74
CA PRO A 192 -10.62 16.91 -4.23
C PRO A 192 -10.92 17.48 -2.84
N ALA A 193 -9.92 17.58 -1.96
CA ALA A 193 -10.09 18.18 -0.64
C ALA A 193 -10.30 19.71 -0.71
N LYS A 194 -9.66 20.40 -1.64
CA LYS A 194 -9.89 21.85 -1.88
C LYS A 194 -11.33 22.08 -2.34
N GLU A 195 -11.80 21.28 -3.29
CA GLU A 195 -13.18 21.35 -3.81
C GLU A 195 -14.20 21.05 -2.71
N ASN A 196 -13.97 19.98 -1.94
CA ASN A 196 -14.79 19.64 -0.78
C ASN A 196 -14.83 20.78 0.24
N LEU A 197 -13.69 21.42 0.54
CA LEU A 197 -13.61 22.55 1.45
C LEU A 197 -14.39 23.77 0.95
N GLU A 198 -14.32 24.07 -0.35
CA GLU A 198 -15.09 25.16 -0.95
C GLU A 198 -16.59 24.87 -0.94
N GLY A 199 -17.02 23.65 -1.26
CA GLY A 199 -18.41 23.23 -1.13
C GLY A 199 -18.91 23.37 0.32
N PHE A 200 -18.05 23.04 1.28
CA PHE A 200 -18.34 23.17 2.71
C PHE A 200 -18.52 24.63 3.17
N LYS A 201 -17.62 25.52 2.72
CA LYS A 201 -17.72 26.96 2.99
C LYS A 201 -19.00 27.57 2.40
N LYS A 202 -19.37 27.16 1.18
CA LYS A 202 -20.63 27.60 0.56
C LYS A 202 -21.85 27.14 1.36
N LYS A 203 -21.88 25.88 1.79
CA LYS A 203 -22.95 25.36 2.66
C LYS A 203 -23.05 26.16 3.95
N LEU A 204 -21.91 26.43 4.61
CA LEU A 204 -21.81 27.25 5.80
C LEU A 204 -22.39 28.66 5.64
N LEU A 205 -22.10 29.34 4.53
CA LEU A 205 -22.59 30.70 4.29
C LEU A 205 -24.13 30.76 4.32
N ASN A 206 -24.77 29.71 3.80
CA ASN A 206 -26.22 29.59 3.68
C ASN A 206 -26.91 29.09 4.98
N LEU A 207 -26.16 28.71 6.01
CA LEU A 207 -26.74 28.32 7.30
C LEU A 207 -27.16 29.54 8.12
N SER A 208 -28.28 29.41 8.82
CA SER A 208 -28.71 30.36 9.86
C SER A 208 -27.71 30.41 11.02
N PHE A 209 -27.79 31.46 11.86
CA PHE A 209 -26.93 31.60 13.03
C PHE A 209 -27.03 30.39 13.99
N LYS A 210 -28.23 29.86 14.20
CA LYS A 210 -28.48 28.69 15.04
C LYS A 210 -27.85 27.42 14.46
N GLU A 211 -27.92 27.24 13.14
CA GLU A 211 -27.30 26.12 12.44
C GLU A 211 -25.77 26.23 12.41
N LYS A 212 -25.23 27.44 12.26
CA LYS A 212 -23.78 27.70 12.39
C LYS A 212 -23.28 27.35 13.78
N ILE A 213 -24.02 27.69 14.84
CA ILE A 213 -23.68 27.28 16.21
C ILE A 213 -23.64 25.75 16.33
N LEU A 214 -24.62 25.04 15.78
CA LEU A 214 -24.67 23.57 15.81
C LEU A 214 -23.53 22.95 15.01
N PHE A 215 -23.10 23.61 13.94
CA PHE A 215 -22.01 23.19 13.08
C PHE A 215 -20.62 23.34 13.73
N TYR A 216 -20.44 24.35 14.58
CA TYR A 216 -19.19 24.61 15.29
C TYR A 216 -19.09 23.95 16.67
N LYS A 217 -20.21 23.41 17.20
CA LYS A 217 -20.21 22.54 18.38
C LYS A 217 -19.59 21.19 18.02
#